data_AF-A0A955UFJ5-F1
#
_entry.id   AF-A0A955UFJ5-F1
#
_cell.length_a   1.000
_cell.length_b   1.000
_cell.length_c   1.000
_cell.angle_alpha   90.00
_cell.angle_beta   90.00
_cell.angle_gamma   90.00
#
_symmetry.space_group_name_H-M   'P 1'
#
loop_
_entity.id
_entity.type
_entity.pdbx_description
1 polymer ?
#
loop_
_entity_poly.entity_id
_entity_poly.type
_entity_poly.pdbx_seq_one_letter_code
_entity_poly.pdbx_strand_id
1 'polypeptide(L)'
;MNQGDRRTRSTLIVGTRGSQLAIWQAEWVQGQLKALAPDMSVILKRIQTSGDKIQDVPLAKIGGKGLFVKEIEEALLRRDIDLAVHSMKDVPSELPEGLGIVCVPEREDPRDALIARDGHTLATLPVGSRVGTSSLRRQAQLLHARPDLEIAMLRGNVDTRLRKVREGHYDAIILAASGL
;
A
#
# COMPACT_ATOMS: atom_id res chain seq x y z
N MET A 1 37.12 15.91 0.68
CA MET A 1 36.71 14.50 0.89
C MET A 1 36.51 14.28 2.38
N ASN A 2 35.27 14.41 2.88
CA ASN A 2 34.99 14.20 4.30
C ASN A 2 34.68 12.72 4.54
N GLN A 3 35.68 11.99 5.07
CA GLN A 3 35.48 10.69 5.71
C GLN A 3 34.85 10.90 7.09
N GLY A 4 33.62 11.42 7.11
CA GLY A 4 32.87 11.66 8.35
C GLY A 4 32.27 10.36 8.87
N ASP A 5 32.83 9.88 9.98
CA ASP A 5 32.18 9.04 11.01
C ASP A 5 31.16 8.02 10.45
N ARG A 6 31.64 6.92 9.85
CA ARG A 6 30.84 5.69 9.72
C ARG A 6 30.64 5.14 11.12
N ARG A 7 29.71 5.72 11.89
CA ARG A 7 29.16 5.04 13.05
C ARG A 7 28.57 3.74 12.54
N THR A 8 29.20 2.62 12.89
CA THR A 8 28.56 1.32 12.86
C THR A 8 27.39 1.39 13.84
N ARG A 9 26.25 1.90 13.36
CA ARG A 9 25.00 1.83 14.10
C ARG A 9 24.67 0.35 14.20
N SER A 10 24.67 -0.18 15.43
CA SER A 10 24.21 -1.53 15.72
C SER A 10 22.69 -1.66 15.66
N THR A 11 21.98 -0.54 15.49
CA THR A 11 20.52 -0.49 15.44
C THR A 11 20.02 0.30 14.23
N LEU A 12 19.07 -0.27 13.51
CA LEU A 12 18.37 0.30 12.38
C LEU A 12 16.88 0.38 12.68
N ILE A 13 16.29 1.57 12.58
CA ILE A 13 14.88 1.81 12.83
C ILE A 13 14.15 1.91 11.49
N VAL A 14 13.25 0.97 11.22
CA VAL A 14 12.47 0.88 9.97
C VAL A 14 11.05 1.39 10.21
N GLY A 15 10.70 2.50 9.58
CA GLY A 15 9.35 3.06 9.59
C GLY A 15 8.39 2.30 8.70
N THR A 16 7.16 2.10 9.18
CA THR A 16 6.06 1.50 8.41
C THR A 16 4.71 2.06 8.85
N ARG A 17 3.69 1.93 7.99
CA ARG A 17 2.30 2.22 8.34
C ARG A 17 1.73 1.15 9.27
N GLY A 18 0.61 1.47 9.94
CA GLY A 18 -0.03 0.58 10.91
C GLY A 18 -0.93 -0.53 10.35
N SER A 19 -1.23 -0.55 9.04
CA SER A 19 -2.08 -1.60 8.46
C SER A 19 -1.38 -2.96 8.44
N GLN A 20 -2.12 -4.06 8.57
CA GLN A 20 -1.55 -5.42 8.58
C GLN A 20 -0.61 -5.70 7.39
N LEU A 21 -1.03 -5.36 6.17
CA LEU A 21 -0.18 -5.53 4.98
C LEU A 21 1.12 -4.72 5.05
N ALA A 22 1.09 -3.50 5.59
CA ALA A 22 2.29 -2.67 5.74
C ALA A 22 3.24 -3.21 6.82
N ILE A 23 2.69 -3.76 7.90
CA ILE A 23 3.47 -4.45 8.93
C ILE A 23 4.13 -5.69 8.34
N TRP A 24 3.38 -6.52 7.61
CA TRP A 24 3.91 -7.70 6.92
C TRP A 24 5.04 -7.34 5.96
N GLN A 25 4.89 -6.28 5.15
CA GLN A 25 5.94 -5.78 4.26
C GLN A 25 7.20 -5.38 5.04
N ALA A 26 7.05 -4.70 6.18
CA ALA A 26 8.17 -4.28 7.01
C ALA A 26 8.84 -5.45 7.73
N GLU A 27 8.08 -6.45 8.18
CA GLU A 27 8.59 -7.69 8.77
C GLU A 27 9.36 -8.52 7.74
N TRP A 28 8.88 -8.58 6.50
CA TRP A 28 9.61 -9.22 5.41
C TRP A 28 10.97 -8.54 5.17
N VAL A 29 10.99 -7.20 5.04
CA VAL A 29 12.25 -6.44 4.91
C VAL A 29 13.15 -6.63 6.13
N GLN A 30 12.59 -6.61 7.35
CA GLN A 30 13.33 -6.88 8.57
C GLN A 30 14.00 -8.26 8.54
N GLY A 31 13.29 -9.30 8.07
CA GLY A 31 13.83 -10.64 7.91
C GLY A 31 15.00 -10.69 6.93
N GLN A 32 14.87 -10.03 5.77
CA GLN A 32 15.95 -9.94 4.78
C GLN A 32 17.19 -9.23 5.36
N LEU A 33 16.99 -8.10 6.07
CA LEU A 33 18.09 -7.36 6.70
C LEU A 33 18.80 -8.17 7.78
N LYS A 34 18.05 -8.90 8.62
CA LYS A 34 18.63 -9.80 9.65
C LYS A 34 19.43 -10.95 9.04
N ALA A 35 18.99 -11.49 7.90
CA ALA A 35 19.72 -12.54 7.20
C ALA A 35 21.04 -12.04 6.62
N LEU A 36 21.06 -10.81 6.09
CA LEU A 36 22.25 -10.19 5.48
C LEU A 36 23.21 -9.59 6.51
N ALA A 37 22.70 -9.10 7.64
CA ALA A 37 23.48 -8.49 8.71
C ALA A 37 22.98 -9.01 10.08
N PRO A 38 23.41 -10.22 10.51
CA PRO A 38 22.91 -10.85 11.73
C PRO A 38 23.16 -10.06 13.02
N ASP A 39 24.23 -9.28 13.06
CA ASP A 39 24.61 -8.46 14.22
C ASP A 39 23.86 -7.12 14.28
N MET A 40 23.05 -6.80 13.27
CA MET A 40 22.25 -5.57 13.21
C MET A 40 20.91 -5.77 13.94
N SER A 41 20.66 -4.96 14.97
CA SER A 41 19.33 -4.84 15.57
C SER A 41 18.41 -4.07 14.64
N VAL A 42 17.34 -4.68 14.15
CA VAL A 42 16.35 -4.02 13.27
C VAL A 42 15.04 -3.85 14.02
N ILE A 43 14.64 -2.60 14.27
CA ILE A 43 13.43 -2.24 15.03
C ILE A 43 12.38 -1.67 14.09
N LEU A 44 11.14 -2.16 14.16
CA LEU A 44 10.02 -1.61 13.40
C LEU A 44 9.34 -0.48 14.19
N LYS A 45 9.21 0.70 13.57
CA LYS A 45 8.47 1.85 14.13
C LYS A 45 7.21 2.08 13.32
N ARG A 46 6.06 1.86 13.95
CA ARG A 46 4.75 2.16 13.35
C ARG A 46 4.51 3.67 13.36
N ILE A 47 4.15 4.22 12.22
CA ILE A 47 3.84 5.63 12.04
C ILE A 47 2.39 5.74 11.57
N GLN A 48 1.58 6.50 12.30
CA GLN A 48 0.19 6.73 11.94
C GLN A 48 0.11 7.89 10.94
N THR A 49 -0.45 7.64 9.77
CA THR A 49 -0.54 8.64 8.70
C THR A 49 -1.92 9.32 8.69
N SER A 50 -2.01 10.53 8.15
CA SER A 50 -3.29 11.22 7.98
C SER A 50 -4.25 10.43 7.09
N GLY A 51 -3.74 9.66 6.12
CA GLY A 51 -4.55 8.75 5.31
C GLY A 51 -5.16 7.57 6.08
N ASP A 52 -4.61 7.22 7.25
CA ASP A 52 -5.22 6.22 8.13
C ASP A 52 -6.38 6.82 8.96
N LYS A 53 -6.32 8.14 9.24
CA LYS A 53 -7.34 8.88 10.02
C LYS A 53 -8.54 9.32 9.16
N ILE A 54 -8.32 9.65 7.89
CA ILE A 54 -9.38 10.17 7.00
C ILE A 54 -9.97 9.02 6.16
N GLN A 55 -11.00 8.36 6.69
CA GLN A 55 -11.72 7.29 5.97
C GLN A 55 -12.95 7.78 5.20
N ASP A 56 -13.50 8.95 5.57
CA ASP A 56 -14.84 9.40 5.14
C ASP A 56 -14.87 10.43 3.99
N VAL A 57 -13.71 10.85 3.47
CA VAL A 57 -13.64 11.83 2.36
C VAL A 57 -13.09 11.17 1.07
N PRO A 58 -13.69 11.43 -0.12
CA PRO A 58 -13.18 10.93 -1.40
C PRO A 58 -11.72 11.36 -1.66
N LEU A 59 -10.88 10.45 -2.18
CA LEU A 59 -9.44 10.64 -2.37
C LEU A 59 -9.19 11.74 -3.40
N ALA A 60 -10.05 11.79 -4.42
CA ALA A 60 -10.12 12.85 -5.41
C ALA A 60 -10.47 14.23 -4.82
N LYS A 61 -11.17 14.28 -3.67
CA LYS A 61 -11.51 15.53 -2.97
C LYS A 61 -10.47 15.95 -1.93
N ILE A 62 -9.66 15.01 -1.41
CA ILE A 62 -8.66 15.31 -0.37
C ILE A 62 -7.43 16.03 -0.93
N GLY A 63 -7.19 15.98 -2.25
CA GLY A 63 -6.24 16.89 -2.92
C GLY A 63 -4.93 17.09 -2.15
N GLY A 64 -4.11 16.05 -2.03
CA GLY A 64 -2.84 16.17 -1.31
C GLY A 64 -1.88 15.08 -1.75
N LYS A 65 -0.78 15.49 -2.39
CA LYS A 65 0.38 14.61 -2.64
C LYS A 65 0.79 13.98 -1.30
N GLY A 66 0.91 12.66 -1.26
CA GLY A 66 1.56 11.95 -0.15
C GLY A 66 0.75 11.66 1.12
N LEU A 67 -0.58 11.53 1.05
CA LEU A 67 -1.46 11.26 2.22
C LEU A 67 -1.04 10.05 3.10
N PHE A 68 -0.29 9.10 2.52
CA PHE A 68 0.19 7.89 3.19
C PHE A 68 1.70 7.87 3.42
N VAL A 69 2.43 8.90 2.99
CA VAL A 69 3.90 8.95 3.08
C VAL A 69 4.42 10.14 3.87
N LYS A 70 3.67 11.26 3.95
CA LYS A 70 4.13 12.51 4.55
C LYS A 70 4.70 12.34 5.96
N GLU A 71 3.96 11.71 6.87
CA GLU A 71 4.42 11.54 8.26
C GLU A 71 5.66 10.62 8.37
N ILE A 72 5.82 9.71 7.41
CA ILE A 72 6.97 8.81 7.33
C ILE A 72 8.18 9.55 6.76
N GLU A 73 7.99 10.36 5.71
CA GLU A 73 9.02 11.24 5.13
C GLU A 73 9.53 12.25 6.17
N GLU A 74 8.64 12.86 6.94
CA GLU A 74 9.01 13.75 8.05
C GLU A 74 9.84 13.02 9.12
N ALA A 75 9.48 11.77 9.44
CA ALA A 75 10.25 10.96 10.38
C ALA A 75 11.65 10.61 9.84
N LEU A 76 11.80 10.35 8.53
CA LEU A 76 13.12 10.15 7.89
C LEU A 76 13.95 11.44 7.98
N LEU A 77 13.37 12.58 7.62
CA LEU A 77 14.06 13.88 7.62
C LEU A 77 14.50 14.30 9.04
N ARG A 78 13.68 14.02 10.06
CA ARG A 78 14.02 14.23 11.47
C ARG A 78 14.98 13.17 12.04
N ARG A 79 15.31 12.14 11.26
CA ARG A 79 16.12 10.97 11.69
C ARG A 79 15.50 10.21 12.86
N ASP A 80 14.16 10.25 12.96
CA ASP A 80 13.35 9.46 13.89
C ASP A 80 13.27 7.97 13.48
N ILE A 81 13.53 7.71 12.18
CA ILE A 81 13.69 6.42 11.52
C ILE A 81 14.85 6.50 10.52
N ASP A 82 15.44 5.36 10.19
CA ASP A 82 16.57 5.25 9.26
C ASP A 82 16.13 4.84 7.85
N LEU A 83 15.11 3.99 7.75
CA LEU A 83 14.52 3.52 6.50
C LEU A 83 13.00 3.53 6.59
N ALA A 84 12.33 3.58 5.45
CA ALA A 84 10.89 3.42 5.36
C ALA A 84 10.54 2.32 4.35
N VAL A 85 9.52 1.52 4.67
CA VAL A 85 8.99 0.47 3.78
C VAL A 85 7.63 0.90 3.26
N HIS A 86 7.48 0.87 1.94
CA HIS A 86 6.26 1.27 1.25
C HIS A 86 5.88 0.27 0.15
N SER A 87 4.58 0.18 -0.14
CA SER A 87 4.14 -0.31 -1.44
C SER A 87 4.49 0.72 -2.50
N MET A 88 5.25 0.32 -3.54
CA MET A 88 5.81 1.26 -4.52
C MET A 88 4.74 2.13 -5.23
N LYS A 89 3.53 1.59 -5.45
CA LYS A 89 2.43 2.32 -6.08
C LYS A 89 1.94 3.54 -5.27
N ASP A 90 2.27 3.60 -3.98
CA ASP A 90 1.88 4.66 -3.06
C ASP A 90 3.01 5.71 -2.88
N VAL A 91 4.19 5.46 -3.45
CA VAL A 91 5.33 6.40 -3.42
C VAL A 91 5.11 7.50 -4.46
N PRO A 92 5.21 8.79 -4.08
CA PRO A 92 5.09 9.90 -5.03
C PRO A 92 6.18 9.88 -6.11
N SER A 93 5.89 10.47 -7.26
CA SER A 93 6.87 10.62 -8.36
C SER A 93 7.99 11.61 -8.03
N GLU A 94 7.72 12.56 -7.14
CA GLU A 94 8.68 13.56 -6.65
C GLU A 94 8.91 13.30 -5.16
N LEU A 95 10.17 13.11 -4.78
CA LEU A 95 10.56 12.90 -3.40
C LEU A 95 11.04 14.23 -2.79
N PRO A 96 10.82 14.47 -1.49
CA PRO A 96 11.42 15.59 -0.79
C PRO A 96 12.94 15.57 -0.91
N GLU A 97 13.56 16.75 -0.94
CA GLU A 97 15.02 16.88 -0.92
C GLU A 97 15.60 16.14 0.30
N GLY A 98 16.70 15.41 0.09
CA GLY A 98 17.36 14.60 1.12
C GLY A 98 16.79 13.19 1.29
N LEU A 99 15.68 12.85 0.61
CA LEU A 99 15.14 11.48 0.57
C LEU A 99 15.35 10.85 -0.81
N GLY A 100 15.36 9.51 -0.84
CA GLY A 100 15.56 8.75 -2.07
C GLY A 100 15.07 7.31 -1.94
N ILE A 101 14.73 6.70 -3.07
CA ILE A 101 14.47 5.26 -3.15
C ILE A 101 15.83 4.57 -3.25
N VAL A 102 16.23 3.90 -2.17
CA VAL A 102 17.54 3.23 -2.07
C VAL A 102 17.49 1.74 -2.42
N CYS A 103 16.29 1.15 -2.48
CA CYS A 103 16.11 -0.28 -2.75
C CYS A 103 14.72 -0.53 -3.36
N VAL A 104 14.67 -1.45 -4.32
CA VAL A 104 13.43 -2.02 -4.86
C VAL A 104 13.59 -3.54 -4.84
N PRO A 105 12.88 -4.26 -3.95
CA PRO A 105 12.93 -5.72 -3.90
C PRO A 105 12.41 -6.38 -5.18
N GLU A 106 12.62 -7.70 -5.29
CA GLU A 106 12.01 -8.51 -6.34
C GLU A 106 10.48 -8.30 -6.36
N ARG A 107 9.94 -8.19 -7.57
CA ARG A 107 8.56 -7.78 -7.77
C ARG A 107 7.63 -8.98 -7.66
N GLU A 108 6.71 -8.92 -6.71
CA GLU A 108 5.59 -9.85 -6.64
C GLU A 108 4.59 -9.67 -7.80
N ASP A 109 3.63 -10.59 -7.92
CA ASP A 109 2.63 -10.59 -8.99
C ASP A 109 1.96 -9.21 -9.18
N PRO A 110 2.23 -8.51 -10.30
CA PRO A 110 1.77 -7.14 -10.51
C PRO A 110 0.31 -7.06 -10.98
N ARG A 111 -0.38 -8.19 -11.18
CA ARG A 111 -1.73 -8.24 -11.75
C ARG A 111 -2.78 -7.74 -10.75
N ASP A 112 -3.89 -7.27 -11.32
CA ASP A 112 -5.13 -7.06 -10.57
C ASP A 112 -5.89 -8.39 -10.45
N ALA A 113 -6.50 -8.63 -9.29
CA ALA A 113 -7.31 -9.80 -9.00
C ALA A 113 -8.78 -9.42 -8.81
N LEU A 114 -9.69 -10.15 -9.46
CA LEU A 114 -11.12 -10.08 -9.22
C LEU A 114 -11.46 -10.99 -8.03
N ILE A 115 -12.10 -10.41 -7.01
CA ILE A 115 -12.66 -11.15 -5.88
C ILE A 115 -14.17 -11.02 -5.98
N ALA A 116 -14.82 -12.05 -6.50
CA ALA A 116 -16.27 -12.11 -6.66
C ALA A 116 -16.90 -13.11 -5.71
N ARG A 117 -18.18 -12.91 -5.38
CA ARG A 117 -18.98 -13.97 -4.76
C ARG A 117 -19.19 -15.12 -5.76
N ASP A 118 -19.53 -16.29 -5.22
CA ASP A 118 -20.09 -17.41 -5.97
C ASP A 118 -19.23 -17.90 -7.15
N GLY A 119 -17.91 -17.65 -7.10
CA GLY A 119 -16.95 -18.10 -8.12
C GLY A 119 -17.05 -17.39 -9.46
N HIS A 120 -17.76 -16.25 -9.54
CA HIS A 120 -17.88 -15.52 -10.80
C HIS A 120 -16.52 -14.99 -11.29
N THR A 121 -16.29 -15.15 -12.60
CA THR A 121 -15.27 -14.42 -13.34
C THR A 121 -15.83 -13.10 -13.86
N LEU A 122 -14.96 -12.21 -14.36
CA LEU A 122 -15.39 -10.95 -14.96
C LEU A 122 -16.34 -11.17 -16.16
N ALA A 123 -16.14 -12.25 -16.91
CA ALA A 123 -16.99 -12.60 -18.05
C ALA A 123 -18.37 -13.12 -17.62
N THR A 124 -18.45 -13.77 -16.47
CA THR A 124 -19.67 -14.44 -15.99
C THR A 124 -20.45 -13.63 -14.95
N LEU A 125 -19.98 -12.42 -14.59
CA LEU A 125 -20.75 -11.53 -13.72
C LEU A 125 -22.08 -11.15 -14.41
N PRO A 126 -23.22 -11.26 -13.69
CA PRO A 126 -24.51 -10.79 -14.18
C PRO A 126 -24.47 -9.37 -14.73
N VAL A 127 -25.39 -9.08 -15.65
CA VAL A 127 -25.57 -7.72 -16.17
C VAL A 127 -25.98 -6.79 -15.04
N GLY A 128 -25.35 -5.62 -14.94
CA GLY A 128 -25.61 -4.67 -13.85
C GLY A 128 -24.94 -5.02 -12.52
N SER A 129 -24.04 -6.00 -12.48
CA SER A 129 -23.33 -6.35 -11.24
C SER A 129 -22.55 -5.16 -10.66
N ARG A 130 -22.63 -5.03 -9.33
CA ARG A 130 -21.98 -3.98 -8.56
C ARG A 130 -20.54 -4.33 -8.23
N VAL A 131 -19.58 -3.62 -8.85
CA VAL A 131 -18.15 -3.86 -8.69
C VAL A 131 -17.46 -2.75 -7.88
N GLY A 132 -16.84 -3.13 -6.77
CA GLY A 132 -16.19 -2.21 -5.84
C GLY A 132 -14.74 -1.87 -6.21
N THR A 133 -14.46 -0.61 -6.52
CA THR A 133 -13.09 -0.07 -6.65
C THR A 133 -13.08 1.45 -6.57
N SER A 134 -12.12 2.03 -5.85
CA SER A 134 -11.87 3.49 -5.82
C SER A 134 -10.76 3.94 -6.77
N SER A 135 -10.18 3.03 -7.57
CA SER A 135 -9.09 3.34 -8.50
C SER A 135 -9.65 3.71 -9.86
N LEU A 136 -9.49 4.98 -10.27
CA LEU A 136 -9.92 5.45 -11.60
C LEU A 136 -9.31 4.62 -12.74
N ARG A 137 -8.05 4.18 -12.59
CA ARG A 137 -7.39 3.26 -13.53
C ARG A 137 -8.22 1.99 -13.75
N ARG A 138 -8.64 1.35 -12.65
CA ARG A 138 -9.42 0.10 -12.71
C ARG A 138 -10.83 0.36 -13.22
N GLN A 139 -11.47 1.46 -12.81
CA GLN A 139 -12.81 1.83 -13.27
C GLN A 139 -12.86 1.99 -14.79
N ALA A 140 -11.94 2.77 -15.35
CA ALA A 140 -11.87 3.00 -16.79
C ALA A 140 -11.69 1.70 -17.58
N GLN A 141 -10.80 0.81 -17.12
CA GLN A 141 -10.55 -0.47 -17.78
C GLN A 141 -11.74 -1.43 -17.67
N LEU A 142 -12.39 -1.50 -16.51
CA LEU A 142 -13.58 -2.32 -16.32
C LEU A 142 -14.73 -1.86 -17.21
N LEU A 143 -15.04 -0.57 -17.21
CA LEU A 143 -16.15 -0.01 -18.01
C LEU A 143 -15.88 -0.06 -19.50
N HIS A 144 -14.61 -0.03 -19.92
CA HIS A 144 -14.25 -0.26 -21.31
C HIS A 144 -14.57 -1.71 -21.74
N ALA A 145 -14.26 -2.69 -20.89
CA ALA A 145 -14.47 -4.11 -21.20
C ALA A 145 -15.92 -4.57 -20.97
N ARG A 146 -16.60 -4.03 -19.96
CA ARG A 146 -17.96 -4.35 -19.52
C ARG A 146 -18.71 -3.07 -19.13
N PRO A 147 -19.25 -2.33 -20.12
CA PRO A 147 -19.95 -1.05 -19.90
C PRO A 147 -21.20 -1.15 -19.02
N ASP A 148 -21.73 -2.35 -18.84
CA ASP A 148 -22.94 -2.64 -18.07
C ASP A 148 -22.71 -2.73 -16.55
N LEU A 149 -21.46 -2.76 -16.08
CA LEU A 149 -21.15 -2.90 -14.66
C LEU A 149 -21.46 -1.62 -13.88
N GLU A 150 -22.02 -1.78 -12.68
CA GLU A 150 -22.21 -0.68 -11.73
C GLU A 150 -20.96 -0.51 -10.86
N ILE A 151 -20.14 0.50 -11.16
CA ILE A 151 -18.94 0.79 -10.37
C ILE A 151 -19.30 1.52 -9.08
N ALA A 152 -18.91 0.95 -7.94
CA ALA A 152 -19.12 1.53 -6.63
C ALA A 152 -17.81 1.82 -5.89
N MET A 153 -17.78 2.93 -5.14
CA MET A 153 -16.60 3.31 -4.36
C MET A 153 -16.34 2.31 -3.24
N LEU A 154 -15.07 1.91 -3.07
CA LEU A 154 -14.63 0.94 -2.07
C LEU A 154 -13.42 1.44 -1.29
N ARG A 155 -13.55 1.48 0.04
CA ARG A 155 -12.50 1.89 0.98
C ARG A 155 -12.31 0.88 2.11
N GLY A 156 -11.18 1.03 2.79
CA GLY A 156 -10.69 0.16 3.85
C GLY A 156 -9.36 -0.50 3.44
N ASN A 157 -8.73 -1.16 4.41
CA ASN A 157 -7.63 -2.10 4.16
C ASN A 157 -8.14 -3.37 3.45
N VAL A 158 -7.24 -4.28 3.09
CA VAL A 158 -7.57 -5.52 2.37
C VAL A 158 -8.65 -6.31 3.10
N ASP A 159 -8.50 -6.55 4.40
CA ASP A 159 -9.45 -7.31 5.21
C ASP A 159 -10.86 -6.72 5.19
N THR A 160 -10.96 -5.40 5.37
CA THR A 160 -12.25 -4.69 5.33
C THR A 160 -12.92 -4.83 3.98
N ARG A 161 -12.14 -4.81 2.90
CA ARG A 161 -12.66 -4.95 1.53
C ARG A 161 -13.14 -6.37 1.24
N LEU A 162 -12.35 -7.37 1.64
CA LEU A 162 -12.73 -8.78 1.52
C LEU A 162 -14.02 -9.07 2.31
N ARG A 163 -14.12 -8.54 3.54
CA ARG A 163 -15.33 -8.66 4.36
C ARG A 163 -16.56 -8.03 3.68
N LYS A 164 -16.44 -6.84 3.09
CA LYS A 164 -17.54 -6.17 2.38
C LYS A 164 -18.10 -6.99 1.21
N VAL A 165 -17.27 -7.78 0.53
CA VAL A 165 -17.76 -8.73 -0.50
C VAL A 165 -18.53 -9.86 0.13
N ARG A 166 -17.98 -10.49 1.17
CA ARG A 166 -18.64 -11.60 1.89
C ARG A 166 -19.99 -11.19 2.48
N GLU A 167 -20.09 -9.96 2.97
CA GLU A 167 -21.30 -9.37 3.57
C GLU A 167 -22.33 -8.89 2.53
N GLY A 168 -22.09 -9.07 1.24
CA GLY A 168 -23.08 -8.76 0.21
C GLY A 168 -23.02 -7.32 -0.34
N HIS A 169 -22.15 -6.44 0.17
CA HIS A 169 -22.13 -5.03 -0.24
C HIS A 169 -21.72 -4.80 -1.71
N TYR A 170 -20.96 -5.74 -2.29
CA TYR A 170 -20.52 -5.73 -3.69
C TYR A 170 -20.55 -7.15 -4.24
N ASP A 171 -20.93 -7.30 -5.50
CA ASP A 171 -20.91 -8.60 -6.20
C ASP A 171 -19.49 -9.04 -6.49
N ALA A 172 -18.61 -8.08 -6.79
CA ALA A 172 -17.17 -8.28 -6.87
C ALA A 172 -16.38 -7.03 -6.46
N ILE A 173 -15.10 -7.21 -6.16
CA ILE A 173 -14.13 -6.12 -5.99
C ILE A 173 -12.86 -6.42 -6.77
N ILE A 174 -12.06 -5.39 -7.02
CA ILE A 174 -10.72 -5.53 -7.59
C ILE A 174 -9.66 -5.19 -6.54
N LEU A 175 -8.73 -6.12 -6.31
CA LEU A 175 -7.55 -5.95 -5.46
C LEU A 175 -6.27 -6.17 -6.27
N ALA A 176 -5.11 -5.85 -5.69
CA ALA A 176 -3.83 -6.24 -6.29
C ALA A 176 -3.53 -7.68 -5.86
N ALA A 177 -3.08 -8.54 -6.77
CA ALA A 177 -2.76 -9.94 -6.47
C ALA A 177 -1.71 -10.04 -5.36
N SER A 178 -0.66 -9.21 -5.42
CA SER A 178 0.43 -9.14 -4.44
C SER A 178 0.03 -8.75 -3.00
N GLY A 179 -1.24 -8.40 -2.75
CA GLY A 179 -1.72 -7.95 -1.44
C GLY A 179 -2.78 -8.86 -0.82
N LEU A 180 -3.04 -10.01 -1.45
CA LEU A 180 -3.96 -11.05 -1.00
C LEU A 180 -3.17 -12.16 -0.29
#